data_AF-A0A4R9J4D7-F1
#
_entry.id   AF-A0A4R9J4D7-F1
#
_cell.length_a   1.000
_cell.length_b   1.000
_cell.length_c   1.000
_cell.angle_alpha   90.00
_cell.angle_beta   90.00
_cell.angle_gamma   90.00
#
_symmetry.space_group_name_H-M   'P 1'
#
loop_
_entity.id
_entity.type
_entity.pdbx_description
1 polymer ?
#
loop_
_entity_poly.entity_id
_entity_poly.type
_entity_poly.pdbx_seq_one_letter_code
_entity_poly.pdbx_strand_id
1 'polypeptide(L)'
;MTENFYKKYTEHHFHPTIYDMIEVVVYERIDRGFDVYLSEEVNSVPELEESRIDQYHIFVGTIDSEDEFEDLYKRKIKNIIGNRYEQITFYKESKSRKICGKIYDELKKAGCSHMSIGSDETGDYSIYIRRKDIEFAECIVQSNLL
;
A
#
# COMPACT_ATOMS: atom_id res chain seq x y z
N MET A 1 -7.82 1.45 16.21
CA MET A 1 -7.53 2.72 16.89
C MET A 1 -8.21 2.83 18.26
N THR A 2 -7.42 3.02 19.31
CA THR A 2 -7.92 3.24 20.69
C THR A 2 -8.52 4.64 20.86
N GLU A 3 -9.49 4.84 21.77
CA GLU A 3 -10.10 6.15 22.06
C GLU A 3 -9.09 7.28 22.34
N ASN A 4 -7.91 6.96 22.86
CA ASN A 4 -6.87 7.95 23.15
C ASN A 4 -6.13 8.46 21.90
N PHE A 5 -6.17 7.73 20.78
CA PHE A 5 -5.52 8.14 19.53
C PHE A 5 -6.21 9.38 18.94
N TYR A 6 -7.54 9.31 18.78
CA TYR A 6 -8.32 10.40 18.19
C TYR A 6 -8.33 11.68 19.02
N LYS A 7 -8.05 11.61 20.33
CA LYS A 7 -7.96 12.81 21.19
C LYS A 7 -6.78 13.73 20.85
N LYS A 8 -5.80 13.27 20.06
CA LYS A 8 -4.64 14.06 19.63
C LYS A 8 -4.88 14.84 18.34
N TYR A 9 -5.86 14.44 17.54
CA TYR A 9 -6.05 14.92 16.17
C TYR A 9 -7.33 15.73 16.00
N THR A 10 -7.32 16.64 15.03
CA THR A 10 -8.55 17.28 14.55
C THR A 10 -9.32 16.27 13.67
N GLU A 11 -10.45 16.70 13.10
CA GLU A 11 -11.17 15.90 12.11
C GLU A 11 -10.47 15.90 10.73
N HIS A 12 -9.53 16.84 10.52
CA HIS A 12 -8.81 16.98 9.25
C HIS A 12 -7.76 15.89 9.10
N HIS A 13 -7.84 15.21 7.96
CA HIS A 13 -6.83 14.27 7.50
C HIS A 13 -6.84 14.25 5.98
N PHE A 14 -5.70 13.89 5.39
CA PHE A 14 -5.59 13.74 3.95
C PHE A 14 -4.77 12.51 3.57
N HIS A 15 -5.05 12.02 2.37
CA HIS A 15 -4.38 10.88 1.76
C HIS A 15 -3.58 11.42 0.57
N PRO A 16 -2.29 11.73 0.75
CA PRO A 16 -1.49 12.26 -0.33
C PRO A 16 -1.41 11.25 -1.47
N THR A 17 -1.67 11.70 -2.70
CA THR A 17 -1.52 10.89 -3.90
C THR A 17 -0.04 10.63 -4.13
N ILE A 18 0.44 9.46 -3.72
CA ILE A 18 1.76 8.97 -4.07
C ILE A 18 1.66 7.91 -5.16
N TYR A 19 2.67 7.85 -6.03
CA TYR A 19 2.71 6.91 -7.15
C TYR A 19 3.00 5.46 -6.72
N ASP A 20 3.23 5.23 -5.43
CA ASP A 20 3.45 3.91 -4.86
C ASP A 20 2.14 3.34 -4.31
N MET A 21 1.97 2.02 -4.40
CA MET A 21 0.80 1.30 -3.86
C MET A 21 0.90 1.08 -2.35
N ILE A 22 1.33 2.10 -1.62
CA ILE A 22 1.24 2.15 -0.17
C ILE A 22 0.29 3.28 0.19
N GLU A 23 -0.67 3.00 1.06
CA GLU A 23 -1.55 4.05 1.53
C GLU A 23 -0.82 4.84 2.62
N VAL A 24 -0.80 6.16 2.44
CA VAL A 24 -0.28 7.09 3.43
C VAL A 24 -1.45 7.90 3.95
N VAL A 25 -1.54 8.03 5.27
CA VAL A 25 -2.56 8.83 5.92
C VAL A 25 -1.88 9.86 6.79
N VAL A 26 -2.30 11.10 6.66
CA VAL A 26 -1.74 12.23 7.39
C VAL A 26 -2.84 12.84 8.24
N TYR A 27 -2.65 12.86 9.55
CA TYR A 27 -3.61 13.38 10.52
C TYR A 27 -3.14 14.71 11.09
N GLU A 28 -3.97 15.75 11.00
CA GLU A 28 -3.70 17.04 11.62
C GLU A 28 -3.83 16.94 13.14
N ARG A 29 -2.82 17.43 13.87
CA ARG A 29 -2.83 17.47 15.32
C ARG A 29 -3.59 18.69 15.82
N ILE A 30 -4.26 18.55 16.97
CA ILE A 30 -4.96 19.66 17.63
C ILE A 30 -3.99 20.78 18.04
N ASP A 31 -2.77 20.41 18.45
CA ASP A 31 -1.80 21.37 18.98
C ASP A 31 -1.00 22.09 17.89
N ARG A 32 -0.52 21.37 16.86
CA ARG A 32 0.06 21.89 15.60
C ARG A 32 0.62 20.75 14.74
N GLY A 33 0.61 20.95 13.42
CA GLY A 33 1.30 20.10 12.45
C GLY A 33 0.55 18.81 12.21
N PHE A 34 1.24 17.83 11.62
CA PHE A 34 0.62 16.60 11.15
C PHE A 34 1.47 15.38 11.49
N ASP A 35 0.83 14.30 11.92
CA ASP A 35 1.48 13.00 12.03
C ASP A 35 1.23 12.18 10.77
N VAL A 36 2.28 11.58 10.24
CA VAL A 36 2.28 10.82 9.00
C VAL A 36 2.39 9.34 9.30
N TYR A 37 1.49 8.55 8.70
CA TYR A 37 1.40 7.11 8.88
C TYR A 37 1.44 6.38 7.55
N LEU A 38 2.08 5.20 7.55
CA LEU A 38 1.81 4.18 6.53
C LEU A 38 0.63 3.34 7.01
N SER A 39 -0.30 3.05 6.10
CA SER A 39 -1.44 2.15 6.31
C SER A 39 -1.11 0.80 5.67
N GLU A 40 -0.64 -0.13 6.49
CA GLU A 40 -0.21 -1.47 6.10
C GLU A 40 -0.54 -2.47 7.22
N GLU A 41 -1.00 -3.67 6.84
CA GLU A 41 -1.32 -4.73 7.80
C GLU A 41 -0.12 -5.13 8.67
N VAL A 42 -0.39 -5.72 9.84
CA VAL A 42 0.64 -6.26 10.73
C VAL A 42 1.56 -7.24 9.97
N ASN A 43 2.87 -7.16 10.24
CA ASN A 43 3.94 -7.93 9.59
C ASN A 43 4.20 -7.57 8.11
N SER A 44 3.45 -6.63 7.53
CA SER A 44 3.61 -6.22 6.14
C SER A 44 4.88 -5.37 5.92
N VAL A 45 5.31 -4.63 6.95
CA VAL A 45 6.52 -3.77 6.93
C VAL A 45 7.39 -4.07 8.19
N PRO A 46 8.05 -5.24 8.26
CA PRO A 46 8.79 -5.68 9.45
C PRO A 46 9.76 -4.65 10.04
N GLU A 47 10.35 -3.83 9.17
CA GLU A 47 11.37 -2.84 9.51
C GLU A 47 10.82 -1.64 10.30
N LEU A 48 9.50 -1.45 10.30
CA LEU A 48 8.83 -0.36 11.02
C LEU A 48 7.84 -0.84 12.09
N GLU A 49 7.78 -2.14 12.36
CA GLU A 49 6.81 -2.70 13.32
C GLU A 49 6.98 -2.12 14.73
N GLU A 50 8.19 -1.69 15.11
CA GLU A 50 8.42 -0.99 16.39
C GLU A 50 7.67 0.34 16.52
N SER A 51 7.36 0.98 15.39
CA SER A 51 6.63 2.26 15.31
C SER A 51 5.14 2.05 15.02
N ARG A 52 4.66 0.80 15.04
CA ARG A 52 3.26 0.46 14.84
C ARG A 52 2.43 0.88 16.05
N ILE A 53 1.28 1.48 15.76
CA ILE A 53 0.35 1.94 16.81
C ILE A 53 -0.96 1.13 16.82
N ASP A 54 -1.32 0.50 15.70
CA ASP A 54 -2.41 -0.48 15.64
C ASP A 54 -2.25 -1.43 14.44
N GLN A 55 -3.30 -2.22 14.16
CA GLN A 55 -3.27 -3.26 13.13
C GLN A 55 -2.96 -2.76 11.70
N TYR A 56 -3.10 -1.46 11.43
CA TYR A 56 -2.85 -0.87 10.11
C TYR A 56 -1.87 0.31 10.14
N HIS A 57 -1.81 1.10 11.22
CA HIS A 57 -1.07 2.35 11.23
C HIS A 57 0.33 2.20 11.78
N ILE A 58 1.32 2.61 10.98
CA ILE A 58 2.73 2.65 11.33
C ILE A 58 3.19 4.11 11.31
N PHE A 59 3.62 4.63 12.45
CA PHE A 59 4.06 6.02 12.55
C PHE A 59 5.39 6.24 11.81
N VAL A 60 5.42 7.24 10.93
CA VAL A 60 6.62 7.61 10.16
C VAL A 60 7.30 8.83 10.76
N GLY A 61 6.52 9.84 11.14
CA GLY A 61 7.07 11.11 11.62
C GLY A 61 6.01 12.20 11.69
N THR A 62 6.47 13.39 12.06
CA THR A 62 5.64 14.59 12.14
C THR A 62 6.18 15.64 11.16
N ILE A 63 5.28 16.34 10.48
CA ILE A 63 5.57 17.49 9.60
C ILE A 63 4.83 18.73 10.11
N ASP A 64 5.35 19.92 9.84
CA ASP A 64 4.73 21.17 10.30
C ASP A 64 3.62 21.65 9.35
N SER A 65 3.67 21.29 8.07
CA SER A 65 2.69 21.66 7.04
C SER A 65 2.53 20.57 5.97
N GLU A 66 1.45 20.63 5.18
CA GLU A 66 1.23 19.69 4.07
C GLU A 66 2.33 19.74 3.00
N ASP A 67 2.92 20.93 2.77
CA ASP A 67 3.99 21.15 1.78
C ASP A 67 5.28 20.37 2.10
N GLU A 68 5.51 20.03 3.37
CA GLU A 68 6.68 19.27 3.81
C GLU A 68 6.56 17.77 3.52
N PHE A 69 5.36 17.30 3.17
CA PHE A 69 5.10 15.89 2.93
C PHE A 69 6.02 15.31 1.83
N GLU A 70 6.22 16.04 0.73
CA GLU A 70 7.01 15.56 -0.40
C GLU A 70 8.48 15.30 0.00
N ASP A 71 9.05 16.15 0.86
CA ASP A 71 10.43 15.98 1.36
C ASP A 71 10.54 14.79 2.32
N LEU A 72 9.59 14.67 3.27
CA LEU A 72 9.53 13.51 4.17
C LEU A 72 9.39 12.20 3.38
N TYR A 73 8.52 12.18 2.37
CA TYR A 73 8.30 11.02 1.52
C TYR A 73 9.60 10.62 0.79
N LYS A 74 10.28 11.56 0.12
CA LYS A 74 11.52 11.27 -0.62
C LYS A 74 12.66 10.83 0.29
N ARG A 75 12.82 11.45 1.47
CA ARG A 75 13.95 11.21 2.37
C ARG A 75 13.76 10.00 3.28
N LYS A 76 12.52 9.70 3.67
CA LYS A 76 12.23 8.68 4.67
C LYS A 76 11.39 7.56 4.09
N ILE A 77 10.14 7.82 3.70
CA ILE A 77 9.19 6.78 3.27
C ILE A 77 9.76 5.97 2.11
N LYS A 78 10.16 6.63 1.02
CA LYS A 78 10.68 5.98 -0.18
C LYS A 78 11.93 5.14 0.09
N ASN A 79 12.80 5.59 0.99
CA ASN A 79 14.01 4.86 1.36
C ASN A 79 13.70 3.62 2.21
N ILE A 80 12.67 3.68 3.07
CA ILE A 80 12.25 2.54 3.89
C ILE A 80 11.56 1.48 3.05
N ILE A 81 10.59 1.89 2.22
CA ILE A 81 9.80 0.95 1.42
C ILE A 81 10.57 0.43 0.20
N GLY A 82 11.43 1.27 -0.38
CA GLY A 82 12.24 0.95 -1.55
C GLY A 82 11.42 0.35 -2.71
N ASN A 83 12.09 -0.48 -3.52
CA ASN A 83 11.46 -1.14 -4.68
C ASN A 83 10.51 -2.29 -4.29
N ARG A 84 10.35 -2.60 -2.99
CA ARG A 84 9.50 -3.72 -2.54
C ARG A 84 8.01 -3.43 -2.76
N TYR A 85 7.62 -2.16 -2.78
CA TYR A 85 6.24 -1.71 -2.94
C TYR A 85 5.94 -1.21 -4.35
N GLU A 86 6.93 -1.25 -5.24
CA GLU A 86 6.76 -0.96 -6.66
C GLU A 86 5.74 -1.93 -7.27
N GLN A 87 4.83 -1.41 -8.08
CA GLN A 87 3.97 -2.26 -8.90
C GLN A 87 4.78 -2.87 -10.03
N ILE A 88 4.69 -4.19 -10.15
CA ILE A 88 5.25 -4.91 -11.28
C ILE A 88 4.17 -5.76 -11.94
N THR A 89 4.38 -6.09 -13.20
CA THR A 89 3.53 -7.06 -13.90
C THR A 89 3.75 -8.45 -13.32
N PHE A 90 2.70 -9.01 -12.71
CA PHE A 90 2.69 -10.39 -12.21
C PHE A 90 2.24 -11.38 -13.28
N TYR A 91 1.15 -11.03 -13.98
CA TYR A 91 0.54 -11.90 -14.98
C TYR A 91 0.14 -11.08 -16.20
N LYS A 92 0.37 -11.62 -17.39
CA LYS A 92 -0.06 -11.04 -18.67
C LYS A 92 -0.83 -12.09 -19.47
N GLU A 93 -1.98 -11.69 -20.00
CA GLU A 93 -2.83 -12.53 -20.84
C GLU A 93 -3.18 -11.81 -22.13
N SER A 94 -3.11 -12.52 -23.25
CA SER A 94 -3.48 -11.91 -24.52
C SER A 94 -4.98 -11.96 -24.75
N LYS A 95 -5.59 -10.79 -25.01
CA LYS A 95 -6.99 -10.63 -25.43
C LYS A 95 -8.07 -11.24 -24.53
N SER A 96 -7.73 -11.72 -23.31
CA SER A 96 -8.67 -12.40 -22.42
C SER A 96 -8.73 -11.78 -21.04
N ARG A 97 -9.58 -10.74 -20.89
CA ARG A 97 -9.91 -10.13 -19.59
C ARG A 97 -10.44 -11.16 -18.58
N LYS A 98 -11.14 -12.18 -19.05
CA LYS A 98 -11.80 -13.18 -18.20
C LYS A 98 -10.80 -14.00 -17.39
N ILE A 99 -9.65 -14.37 -17.97
CA ILE A 99 -8.63 -15.15 -17.26
C ILE A 99 -7.93 -14.27 -16.23
N CYS A 100 -7.52 -13.05 -16.59
CA CYS A 100 -6.97 -12.08 -15.63
C CYS A 100 -7.94 -11.80 -14.48
N GLY A 101 -9.24 -11.63 -14.76
CA GLY A 101 -10.25 -11.43 -13.73
C GLY A 101 -10.33 -12.58 -12.73
N LYS A 102 -10.27 -13.84 -13.22
CA LYS A 102 -10.26 -15.02 -12.34
C LYS A 102 -9.04 -15.06 -11.43
N ILE A 103 -7.84 -14.86 -11.99
CA ILE A 103 -6.60 -14.87 -11.20
C ILE A 103 -6.64 -13.75 -10.17
N TYR A 104 -7.07 -12.55 -10.58
CA TYR A 104 -7.22 -11.41 -9.67
C TYR A 104 -8.17 -11.70 -8.51
N ASP A 105 -9.32 -12.31 -8.80
CA ASP A 105 -10.31 -12.67 -7.78
C ASP A 105 -9.77 -13.70 -6.78
N GLU A 106 -9.03 -14.71 -7.26
CA GLU A 106 -8.41 -15.71 -6.38
C GLU A 106 -7.31 -15.11 -5.50
N LEU A 107 -6.44 -14.26 -6.07
CA LEU A 107 -5.43 -13.54 -5.30
C LEU A 107 -6.09 -12.64 -4.23
N LYS A 108 -7.17 -11.94 -4.59
CA LYS A 108 -7.90 -11.07 -3.67
C LYS A 108 -8.53 -11.87 -2.52
N LYS A 109 -9.13 -13.02 -2.80
CA LYS A 109 -9.68 -13.92 -1.77
C LYS A 109 -8.60 -14.45 -0.83
N ALA A 110 -7.40 -14.67 -1.33
CA ALA A 110 -6.26 -15.11 -0.54
C ALA A 110 -5.66 -14.02 0.34
N GLY A 111 -6.05 -12.75 0.16
CA GLY A 111 -5.55 -11.63 0.95
C GLY A 111 -4.48 -10.79 0.26
N CYS A 112 -4.22 -10.99 -1.05
CA CYS A 112 -3.42 -10.03 -1.80
C CYS A 112 -4.18 -8.69 -1.89
N SER A 113 -3.67 -7.68 -1.20
CA SER A 113 -4.16 -6.30 -1.25
C SER A 113 -3.36 -5.46 -2.25
N HIS A 114 -3.87 -4.27 -2.59
CA HIS A 114 -3.17 -3.29 -3.44
C HIS A 114 -2.73 -3.81 -4.83
N MET A 115 -3.59 -4.61 -5.46
CA MET A 115 -3.42 -5.06 -6.85
C MET A 115 -4.18 -4.15 -7.82
N SER A 116 -3.79 -4.14 -9.09
CA SER A 116 -4.54 -3.48 -10.16
C SER A 116 -4.57 -4.32 -11.44
N ILE A 117 -5.59 -4.09 -12.28
CA ILE A 117 -5.68 -4.65 -13.62
C ILE A 117 -5.54 -3.51 -14.62
N GLY A 118 -4.65 -3.68 -15.60
CA GLY A 118 -4.53 -2.79 -16.75
C GLY A 118 -4.72 -3.53 -18.06
N SER A 119 -4.94 -2.78 -19.13
CA SER A 119 -4.90 -3.26 -20.50
C SER A 119 -4.01 -2.36 -21.34
N ASP A 120 -3.27 -2.94 -22.28
CA ASP A 120 -2.51 -2.17 -23.27
C ASP A 120 -3.33 -1.91 -24.55
N GLU A 121 -2.77 -1.13 -25.47
CA GLU A 121 -3.42 -0.77 -26.75
C GLU A 121 -3.68 -1.98 -27.66
N THR A 122 -3.01 -3.11 -27.43
CA THR A 122 -3.20 -4.34 -28.19
C THR A 122 -4.35 -5.20 -27.67
N GLY A 123 -4.95 -4.79 -26.54
CA GLY A 123 -6.01 -5.52 -25.86
C GLY A 123 -5.51 -6.64 -24.96
N ASP A 124 -4.20 -6.70 -24.69
CA ASP A 124 -3.65 -7.60 -23.69
C ASP A 124 -3.92 -7.04 -22.29
N TYR A 125 -4.20 -7.94 -21.35
CA TYR A 125 -4.53 -7.60 -19.97
C TYR A 125 -3.38 -8.00 -19.06
N SER A 126 -3.07 -7.14 -18.09
CA SER A 126 -2.02 -7.39 -17.11
C SER A 126 -2.55 -7.22 -15.69
N ILE A 127 -2.12 -8.10 -14.79
CA ILE A 127 -2.30 -7.94 -13.35
C ILE A 127 -1.01 -7.37 -12.79
N TYR A 128 -1.12 -6.29 -12.04
CA TYR A 128 -0.02 -5.66 -11.34
C TYR A 128 -0.17 -5.88 -9.84
N ILE A 129 0.93 -6.28 -9.20
CA ILE A 129 1.02 -6.47 -7.75
C ILE A 129 2.27 -5.78 -7.23
N ARG A 130 2.38 -5.58 -5.92
CA ARG A 130 3.61 -5.09 -5.31
C ARG A 130 4.69 -6.17 -5.38
N ARG A 131 5.93 -5.77 -5.68
CA ARG A 131 7.06 -6.71 -5.83
C ARG A 131 7.22 -7.67 -4.63
N LYS A 132 6.99 -7.19 -3.41
CA LYS A 132 7.09 -8.02 -2.19
C LYS A 132 6.03 -9.13 -2.09
N ASP A 133 4.91 -9.01 -2.81
CA ASP A 133 3.78 -9.93 -2.72
C ASP A 133 3.86 -11.06 -3.78
N ILE A 134 4.89 -11.07 -4.63
CA ILE A 134 5.04 -12.06 -5.73
C ILE A 134 5.07 -13.48 -5.19
N GLU A 135 5.95 -13.79 -4.24
CA GLU A 135 6.13 -15.15 -3.74
C GLU A 135 4.83 -15.69 -3.16
N PHE A 136 4.11 -14.85 -2.41
CA PHE A 136 2.79 -15.18 -1.90
C PHE A 136 1.78 -15.42 -3.04
N ALA A 137 1.70 -14.53 -4.02
CA ALA A 137 0.81 -14.65 -5.16
C ALA A 137 1.09 -15.92 -6.00
N GLU A 138 2.35 -16.28 -6.19
CA GLU A 138 2.78 -17.51 -6.88
C GLU A 138 2.31 -18.76 -6.14
N CYS A 139 2.46 -18.81 -4.81
CA CYS A 139 1.96 -19.92 -4.00
C CYS A 139 0.44 -20.11 -4.13
N ILE A 140 -0.32 -19.01 -4.18
CA ILE A 140 -1.78 -19.05 -4.32
C ILE A 140 -2.20 -19.57 -5.71
N VAL A 141 -1.55 -19.08 -6.77
CA VAL A 141 -1.87 -19.52 -8.14
C VAL A 141 -1.53 -21.00 -8.33
N GLN A 142 -0.39 -21.46 -7.81
CA GLN A 142 -0.01 -22.88 -7.87
C GLN A 142 -0.98 -23.77 -7.09
N SER A 143 -1.46 -23.32 -5.93
CA SER A 143 -2.38 -24.10 -5.09
C SER A 143 -3.80 -24.23 -5.66
N ASN A 144 -4.22 -23.33 -6.56
CA ASN A 144 -5.56 -23.31 -7.15
C ASN A 144 -5.61 -23.86 -8.59
N LEU A 145 -4.46 -24.09 -9.22
CA LEU A 145 -4.34 -24.72 -10.55
C LEU A 145 -4.11 -26.24 -10.48
N LEU A 146 -3.92 -26.79 -9.28
CA LEU A 146 -3.87 -28.24 -8.96
C LEU A 146 -5.22 -28.73 -8.45
#